data_AF-A0A942IKY1-F1
#
_entry.id   AF-A0A942IKY1-F1
#
_cell.length_a   1.000
_cell.length_b   1.000
_cell.length_c   1.000
_cell.angle_alpha   90.00
_cell.angle_beta   90.00
_cell.angle_gamma   90.00
#
_symmetry.space_group_name_H-M   'P 1'
#
loop_
_entity.id
_entity.type
_entity.pdbx_description
1 polymer ?
#
loop_
_entity_poly.entity_id
_entity_poly.type
_entity_poly.pdbx_seq_one_letter_code
_entity_poly.pdbx_strand_id
1 'polypeptide(L)'
;MLVSLEKSSTELELRIIIPQFIRVLENSHPVVLDADADGDWSAQQRLVVVSNMKRGFCVTLRMSAPEVDAWRLHTPQSGGITLDAMHDGYRLCTPRPGRYTLVLQHEFEATAQRSTTGALRWPVRTDITAL
;
A
#
# COMPACT_ATOMS: atom_id res chain seq x y z
N MET A 1 -43.03 -25.09 -54.53
CA MET A 1 -42.57 -23.70 -54.29
C MET A 1 -41.82 -23.73 -52.96
N LEU A 2 -40.49 -23.82 -53.00
CA LEU A 2 -39.62 -23.87 -51.82
C LEU A 2 -39.11 -22.46 -51.56
N VAL A 3 -39.46 -21.88 -50.41
CA VAL A 3 -38.94 -20.59 -49.98
C VAL A 3 -37.70 -20.87 -49.13
N SER A 4 -36.52 -20.63 -49.70
CA SER A 4 -35.28 -20.61 -48.93
C SER A 4 -35.31 -19.42 -47.97
N LEU A 5 -35.38 -19.69 -46.66
CA LEU A 5 -35.01 -18.71 -45.65
C LEU A 5 -33.49 -18.76 -45.50
N GLU A 6 -32.81 -17.86 -46.19
CA GLU A 6 -31.40 -17.57 -45.89
C GLU A 6 -31.33 -16.76 -44.59
N LYS A 7 -30.98 -17.45 -43.50
CA LYS A 7 -30.54 -16.83 -42.26
C LYS A 7 -29.07 -16.43 -42.42
N SER A 8 -28.81 -15.19 -42.80
CA SER A 8 -27.50 -14.57 -42.62
C SER A 8 -27.28 -14.32 -41.12
N SER A 9 -26.67 -15.28 -40.43
CA SER A 9 -26.18 -15.10 -39.07
C SER A 9 -24.79 -14.48 -39.15
N THR A 10 -24.72 -13.16 -39.06
CA THR A 10 -23.44 -12.45 -38.89
C THR A 10 -23.00 -12.64 -37.43
N GLU A 11 -22.04 -13.54 -37.20
CA GLU A 11 -21.44 -13.73 -35.88
C GLU A 11 -20.52 -12.54 -35.58
N LEU A 12 -20.80 -11.82 -34.49
CA LEU A 12 -20.03 -10.67 -34.06
C LEU A 12 -19.15 -11.08 -32.87
N GLU A 13 -17.84 -11.23 -33.10
CA GLU A 13 -16.87 -11.51 -32.04
C GLU A 13 -16.41 -10.20 -31.39
N LEU A 14 -16.86 -9.95 -30.15
CA LEU A 14 -16.40 -8.83 -29.32
C LEU A 14 -15.34 -9.30 -28.34
N ARG A 15 -14.11 -8.78 -28.48
CA ARG A 15 -13.01 -9.03 -27.53
C ARG A 15 -12.79 -7.81 -26.64
N ILE A 16 -13.07 -7.95 -25.35
CA ILE A 16 -12.78 -6.91 -24.34
C ILE A 16 -11.42 -7.21 -23.70
N ILE A 17 -10.48 -6.28 -23.79
CA ILE A 17 -9.16 -6.36 -23.16
C ILE A 17 -9.09 -5.35 -22.02
N ILE A 18 -8.96 -5.84 -20.78
CA ILE A 18 -8.77 -5.00 -19.61
C ILE A 18 -7.27 -4.93 -19.29
N PRO A 19 -6.62 -3.76 -19.39
CA PRO A 19 -5.20 -3.64 -19.06
C PRO A 19 -4.97 -3.85 -17.56
N GLN A 20 -3.79 -4.35 -17.23
CA GLN A 20 -3.35 -4.49 -15.83
C GLN A 20 -3.04 -3.12 -15.23
N PHE A 21 -3.45 -2.90 -13.98
CA PHE A 21 -3.20 -1.66 -13.25
C PHE A 21 -3.06 -1.88 -11.75
N ILE A 22 -2.35 -0.94 -11.14
CA ILE A 22 -2.34 -0.66 -9.71
C ILE A 22 -2.49 0.85 -9.55
N ARG A 23 -3.34 1.30 -8.63
CA ARG A 23 -3.53 2.72 -8.35
C ARG A 23 -3.64 2.96 -6.85
N VAL A 24 -2.90 3.95 -6.37
CA VAL A 24 -3.08 4.52 -5.04
C VAL A 24 -4.24 5.51 -5.10
N LEU A 25 -5.29 5.24 -4.33
CA LEU A 25 -6.43 6.15 -4.18
C LEU A 25 -6.24 7.10 -3.00
N GLU A 26 -5.52 6.65 -1.97
CA GLU A 26 -5.27 7.43 -0.75
C GLU A 26 -3.93 7.01 -0.16
N ASN A 27 -3.12 7.97 0.25
CA ASN A 27 -1.95 7.76 1.10
C ASN A 27 -1.90 8.92 2.10
N SER A 28 -2.70 8.81 3.16
CA SER A 28 -2.87 9.85 4.17
C SER A 28 -1.99 9.53 5.38
N HIS A 29 -1.21 10.51 5.81
CA HIS A 29 -0.36 10.46 6.99
C HIS A 29 -0.10 11.89 7.47
N PRO A 30 0.26 12.11 8.76
CA PRO A 30 0.67 13.43 9.22
C PRO A 30 1.90 13.90 8.45
N VAL A 31 2.00 15.22 8.20
CA VAL A 31 3.18 15.82 7.53
C VAL A 31 4.34 15.95 8.52
N VAL A 32 4.01 16.24 9.78
CA VAL A 32 4.92 16.38 10.91
C VAL A 32 4.32 15.59 12.07
N LEU A 33 5.16 14.85 12.77
CA LEU A 33 4.85 14.13 14.00
C LEU A 33 5.40 14.93 15.17
N ASP A 34 4.59 15.12 16.19
CA ASP A 34 5.03 15.66 17.47
C ASP A 34 5.52 14.50 18.34
N ALA A 35 6.57 14.74 19.11
CA ALA A 35 7.10 13.75 20.03
C ALA A 35 6.10 13.51 21.17
N ASP A 36 5.94 12.23 21.51
CA ASP A 36 5.17 11.78 22.66
C ASP A 36 5.92 12.10 23.96
N ALA A 37 5.30 11.83 25.12
CA ALA A 37 5.88 12.16 26.43
C ALA A 37 7.26 11.54 26.69
N ASP A 38 7.52 10.38 26.08
CA ASP A 38 8.79 9.64 26.17
C ASP A 38 9.84 10.10 25.13
N GLY A 39 9.48 11.04 24.25
CA GLY A 39 10.35 11.57 23.20
C GLY A 39 10.30 10.81 21.88
N ASP A 40 9.57 9.69 21.83
CA ASP A 40 9.31 8.89 20.63
C ASP A 40 8.22 9.51 19.75
N TRP A 41 8.05 9.01 18.53
CA TRP A 41 6.97 9.44 17.64
C TRP A 41 6.03 8.31 17.29
N SER A 42 4.74 8.60 17.26
CA SER A 42 3.73 7.67 16.77
C SER A 42 2.81 8.32 15.74
N ALA A 43 2.37 7.54 14.76
CA ALA A 43 1.45 8.04 13.73
C ALA A 43 0.69 6.93 13.02
N GLN A 44 -0.49 7.28 12.53
CA GLN A 44 -1.29 6.41 11.68
C GLN A 44 -1.19 6.84 10.21
N GLN A 45 -0.89 5.89 9.33
CA GLN A 45 -1.00 6.04 7.87
C GLN A 45 -2.21 5.26 7.36
N ARG A 46 -3.02 5.89 6.53
CA ARG A 46 -4.12 5.26 5.81
C ARG A 46 -3.77 5.16 4.34
N LEU A 47 -3.61 3.93 3.85
CA LEU A 47 -3.22 3.63 2.48
C LEU A 47 -4.35 2.85 1.78
N VAL A 48 -4.92 3.43 0.73
CA VAL A 48 -5.97 2.79 -0.09
C VAL A 48 -5.42 2.52 -1.48
N VAL A 49 -5.37 1.24 -1.85
CA VAL A 49 -4.86 0.79 -3.15
C VAL A 49 -5.93 -0.03 -3.86
N VAL A 50 -6.11 0.22 -5.16
CA VAL A 50 -6.94 -0.61 -6.03
C VAL A 50 -6.07 -1.24 -7.11
N SER A 51 -6.25 -2.54 -7.32
CA SER A 51 -5.44 -3.32 -8.25
C SER A 51 -6.29 -4.39 -8.93
N ASN A 52 -6.06 -4.65 -10.21
CA ASN A 52 -6.59 -5.82 -10.91
C ASN A 52 -5.51 -6.90 -11.17
N MET A 53 -4.35 -6.78 -10.52
CA MET A 53 -3.25 -7.74 -10.67
C MET A 53 -3.66 -9.11 -10.13
N LYS A 54 -3.61 -10.13 -10.99
CA LYS A 54 -4.01 -11.50 -10.64
C LYS A 54 -3.11 -12.13 -9.57
N ARG A 55 -1.83 -11.79 -9.58
CA ARG A 55 -0.82 -12.24 -8.60
C ARG A 55 -0.74 -11.33 -7.37
N GLY A 56 -1.52 -10.25 -7.36
CA GLY A 56 -1.48 -9.24 -6.31
C GLY A 56 -0.36 -8.22 -6.48
N PHE A 57 -0.01 -7.55 -5.39
CA PHE A 57 1.02 -6.51 -5.34
C PHE A 57 1.62 -6.44 -3.94
N CYS A 58 2.80 -5.85 -3.82
CA CYS A 58 3.39 -5.51 -2.55
C CYS A 58 3.59 -3.99 -2.41
N VAL A 59 3.35 -3.48 -1.21
CA VAL A 59 3.74 -2.16 -0.78
C VAL A 59 5.03 -2.32 0.02
N THR A 60 6.06 -1.56 -0.34
CA THR A 60 7.31 -1.48 0.39
C THR A 60 7.34 -0.14 1.11
N LEU A 61 7.53 -0.18 2.42
CA LEU A 61 7.66 0.99 3.28
C LEU A 61 9.11 1.06 3.75
N ARG A 62 9.77 2.19 3.57
CA ARG A 62 11.19 2.37 3.93
C ARG A 62 11.40 3.58 4.81
N MET A 63 12.32 3.46 5.76
CA MET A 63 12.76 4.57 6.59
C MET A 63 13.65 5.53 5.78
N SER A 64 13.43 6.83 5.95
CA SER A 64 14.23 7.88 5.30
C SER A 64 14.76 8.95 6.26
N ALA A 65 14.46 8.83 7.56
CA ALA A 65 14.90 9.76 8.58
C ALA A 65 16.04 9.14 9.42
N PRO A 66 17.25 9.72 9.42
CA PRO A 66 18.35 9.27 10.28
C PRO A 66 18.18 9.63 11.75
N GLU A 67 17.10 10.33 12.13
CA GLU A 67 16.72 10.67 13.51
C GLU A 67 15.99 9.54 14.25
N VAL A 68 15.68 8.44 13.54
CA VAL A 68 14.93 7.29 14.06
C VAL A 68 15.90 6.12 14.24
N ASP A 69 16.02 5.63 15.47
CA ASP A 69 16.90 4.49 15.81
C ASP A 69 16.21 3.15 15.54
N ALA A 70 14.91 3.06 15.86
CA ALA A 70 14.11 1.88 15.59
C ALA A 70 12.71 2.27 15.09
N TRP A 71 12.13 1.39 14.27
CA TRP A 71 10.79 1.57 13.73
C TRP A 71 10.00 0.28 13.84
N ARG A 72 8.82 0.37 14.44
CA ARG A 72 7.83 -0.71 14.53
C ARG A 72 6.58 -0.36 13.73
N LEU A 73 6.09 -1.34 12.98
CA LEU A 73 4.89 -1.22 12.16
C LEU A 73 3.84 -2.25 12.59
N HIS A 74 2.65 -1.76 12.90
CA HIS A 74 1.50 -2.58 13.24
C HIS A 74 0.39 -2.38 12.21
N THR A 75 -0.22 -3.48 11.76
CA THR A 75 -1.43 -3.44 10.93
C THR A 75 -2.32 -4.63 11.28
N PRO A 76 -3.65 -4.48 11.24
CA PRO A 76 -4.55 -5.62 11.32
C PRO A 76 -4.23 -6.62 10.20
N GLN A 77 -3.87 -7.84 10.57
CA GLN A 77 -3.69 -8.93 9.62
C GLN A 77 -5.08 -9.42 9.21
N SER A 78 -5.57 -8.95 8.06
CA SER A 78 -6.88 -9.32 7.53
C SER A 78 -6.79 -9.58 6.03
N GLY A 79 -7.67 -10.43 5.50
CA GLY A 79 -7.80 -10.61 4.04
C GLY A 79 -6.59 -11.24 3.32
N GLY A 80 -5.75 -12.00 4.03
CA GLY A 80 -4.58 -12.68 3.46
C GLY A 80 -3.41 -11.75 3.13
N ILE A 81 -3.40 -10.55 3.71
CA ILE A 81 -2.30 -9.59 3.61
C ILE A 81 -1.17 -10.09 4.52
N THR A 82 0.06 -10.15 4.01
CA THR A 82 1.24 -10.51 4.79
C THR A 82 2.06 -9.26 5.10
N LEU A 83 2.61 -9.19 6.31
CA LEU A 83 3.58 -8.17 6.72
C LEU A 83 4.92 -8.85 7.00
N ASP A 84 5.94 -8.48 6.23
CA ASP A 84 7.29 -8.99 6.37
C ASP A 84 8.25 -7.84 6.73
N ALA A 85 9.07 -8.03 7.77
CA ALA A 85 10.14 -7.10 8.09
C ALA A 85 11.31 -7.27 7.08
N MET A 86 11.89 -6.17 6.65
CA MET A 86 13.07 -6.09 5.78
C MET A 86 14.18 -5.31 6.48
N HIS A 87 15.39 -5.28 5.90
CA HIS A 87 16.53 -4.60 6.51
C HIS A 87 16.33 -3.08 6.72
N ASP A 88 15.53 -2.44 5.88
CA ASP A 88 15.31 -0.98 5.80
C ASP A 88 13.83 -0.60 5.98
N GLY A 89 13.00 -1.53 6.45
CA GLY A 89 11.58 -1.27 6.67
C GLY A 89 10.70 -2.50 6.55
N TYR A 90 9.57 -2.35 5.86
CA TYR A 90 8.51 -3.35 5.85
C TYR A 90 7.95 -3.59 4.46
N ARG A 91 7.53 -4.83 4.19
CA ARG A 91 6.81 -5.21 2.98
C ARG A 91 5.45 -5.75 3.34
N LEU A 92 4.41 -5.18 2.73
CA LEU A 92 3.03 -5.60 2.84
C LEU A 92 2.58 -6.19 1.51
N CYS A 93 2.32 -7.48 1.43
CA CYS A 93 1.88 -8.11 0.19
C CYS A 93 0.41 -8.50 0.24
N THR A 94 -0.30 -8.25 -0.85
CA THR A 94 -1.68 -8.67 -1.04
C THR A 94 -1.73 -9.74 -2.15
N PRO A 95 -2.48 -10.84 -1.99
CA PRO A 95 -2.41 -11.96 -2.92
C PRO A 95 -3.43 -11.91 -4.06
N ARG A 96 -4.38 -10.97 -4.04
CA ARG A 96 -5.55 -10.96 -4.93
C ARG A 96 -5.80 -9.58 -5.52
N PRO A 97 -6.52 -9.49 -6.65
CA PRO A 97 -7.05 -8.22 -7.12
C PRO A 97 -8.16 -7.71 -6.20
N GLY A 98 -8.32 -6.39 -6.13
CA GLY A 98 -9.37 -5.77 -5.32
C GLY A 98 -9.01 -4.36 -4.86
N ARG A 99 -9.85 -3.83 -3.98
CA ARG A 99 -9.60 -2.59 -3.23
C ARG A 99 -9.17 -2.94 -1.81
N TYR A 100 -8.00 -2.45 -1.43
CA TYR A 100 -7.39 -2.66 -0.13
C TYR A 100 -7.39 -1.33 0.63
N THR A 101 -7.85 -1.38 1.88
CA THR A 101 -7.77 -0.26 2.82
C THR A 101 -6.88 -0.69 3.97
N LEU A 102 -5.67 -0.16 4.01
CA LEU A 102 -4.65 -0.47 5.00
C LEU A 102 -4.60 0.66 6.01
N VAL A 103 -4.76 0.31 7.29
CA VAL A 103 -4.53 1.22 8.42
C VAL A 103 -3.27 0.75 9.11
N LEU A 104 -2.23 1.56 8.97
CA LEU A 104 -0.88 1.26 9.40
C LEU A 104 -0.55 2.14 10.59
N GLN A 105 -0.20 1.52 11.71
CA GLN A 105 0.24 2.22 12.92
C GLN A 105 1.78 2.14 12.98
N HIS A 106 2.41 3.31 13.06
CA HIS A 106 3.85 3.46 13.10
C HIS A 106 4.28 3.92 14.49
N GLU A 107 5.35 3.33 14.98
CA GLU A 107 6.05 3.71 16.21
C GLU A 107 7.53 3.90 15.86
N PHE A 108 8.08 5.08 16.15
CA PHE A 108 9.44 5.47 15.81
C PHE A 108 10.16 5.84 17.10
N GLU A 109 11.23 5.11 17.41
CA GLU A 109 12.07 5.35 18.58
C GLU A 109 13.11 6.42 18.24
N ALA A 110 13.17 7.47 19.06
CA ALA A 110 14.03 8.62 18.79
C ALA A 110 15.50 8.34 19.10
N THR A 111 16.41 8.84 18.25
CA THR A 111 17.84 8.82 18.58
C THR A 111 18.13 9.71 19.79
N ALA A 112 18.66 9.12 20.87
CA ALA A 112 18.95 9.81 22.14
C ALA A 112 19.79 11.10 22.01
N GLN A 113 20.57 11.24 20.94
CA GLN A 113 21.42 12.40 20.67
C GLN A 113 20.70 13.58 19.98
N ARG A 114 19.50 13.37 19.40
CA ARG A 114 18.80 14.34 18.52
C ARG A 114 17.37 14.68 18.94
N SER A 115 16.86 14.14 20.06
CA SER A 115 15.51 14.39 20.59
C SER A 115 15.23 15.83 21.07
N THR A 116 16.08 16.80 20.75
CA THR A 116 15.92 18.21 21.16
C THR A 116 14.97 18.99 20.26
N THR A 117 14.62 18.46 19.09
CA THR A 117 13.58 19.02 18.21
C THR A 117 12.40 18.07 18.17
N GLY A 118 11.40 18.30 19.01
CA GLY A 118 10.22 17.43 19.17
C GLY A 118 9.30 17.31 17.96
N ALA A 119 9.74 17.68 16.75
CA ALA A 119 8.97 17.60 15.51
C ALA A 119 9.75 16.81 14.46
N LEU A 120 9.19 15.70 13.99
CA LEU A 120 9.75 14.85 12.93
C LEU A 120 8.91 14.96 11.65
N ARG A 121 9.51 15.25 10.50
CA ARG A 121 8.78 15.16 9.21
C ARG A 121 8.48 13.70 8.90
N TRP A 122 7.35 13.43 8.24
CA TRP A 122 6.95 12.07 7.88
C TRP A 122 8.13 11.26 7.29
N PRO A 123 8.60 10.21 8.01
CA PRO A 123 9.90 9.62 7.70
C PRO A 123 9.80 8.41 6.76
N VAL A 124 8.59 8.00 6.35
CA VAL A 124 8.36 6.76 5.60
C VAL A 124 8.14 7.03 4.13
N ARG A 125 8.96 6.42 3.28
CA ARG A 125 8.71 6.34 1.83
C ARG A 125 7.85 5.11 1.52
N THR A 126 6.87 5.28 0.65
CA THR A 126 5.98 4.20 0.20
C THR A 126 6.18 3.94 -1.30
N ASP A 127 6.60 2.73 -1.63
CA ASP A 127 6.76 2.22 -3.00
C ASP A 127 5.79 1.06 -3.24
N ILE A 128 5.27 0.91 -4.46
CA ILE A 128 4.36 -0.19 -4.82
C ILE A 128 4.90 -0.96 -6.00
N THR A 129 4.86 -2.29 -5.92
CA THR A 129 5.38 -3.19 -6.94
C THR A 129 4.37 -4.29 -7.22
N ALA A 130 4.16 -4.58 -8.50
CA ALA A 130 3.36 -5.72 -8.93
C ALA A 130 4.09 -7.04 -8.69
N LEU A 131 3.33 -8.12 -8.43
CA LEU A 131 3.84 -9.49 -8.34
C LEU A 131 3.67 -10.26 -9.66
#